data_AF-A0A4Q6BSC0-F1
#
_entry.id   AF-A0A4Q6BSC0-F1
#
_cell.length_a   1.000
_cell.length_b   1.000
_cell.length_c   1.000
_cell.angle_alpha   90.00
_cell.angle_beta   90.00
_cell.angle_gamma   90.00
#
_symmetry.space_group_name_H-M   'P 1'
#
loop_
_entity.id
_entity.type
_entity.pdbx_description
1 polymer ?
#
loop_
_entity_poly.entity_id
_entity_poly.type
_entity_poly.pdbx_seq_one_letter_code
_entity_poly.pdbx_strand_id
1 'polypeptide(L)'
;GRLQVCQPRQPCFKLALRFENNRLPKAMVRNGRSGWYYRVLSPGTLRAGDAVQLLERPLPDFPFNELLDFLYTRGLDDDFLERVASTDLLPSNLRRHAQRERKARHGP
;
A
#
# COMPACT_ATOMS: atom_id res chain seq x y z
N GLY A 1 -1.79 -10.59 -19.35
CA GLY A 1 -0.89 -9.48 -18.98
C GLY A 1 -0.21 -9.77 -17.66
N ARG A 2 0.79 -8.99 -17.25
CA ARG A 2 1.45 -9.09 -15.92
C ARG A 2 1.16 -7.86 -15.08
N LEU A 3 0.78 -8.10 -13.83
CA LEU A 3 0.42 -7.09 -12.85
C LEU A 3 1.28 -7.26 -11.60
N GLN A 4 1.56 -6.17 -10.90
CA GLN A 4 2.29 -6.17 -9.64
C GLN A 4 1.55 -5.35 -8.60
N VAL A 5 1.34 -5.93 -7.41
CA VAL A 5 0.82 -5.18 -6.24
C VAL A 5 1.82 -4.08 -5.90
N CYS A 6 1.37 -2.84 -5.82
CA CYS A 6 2.27 -1.70 -5.62
C CYS A 6 1.97 -0.85 -4.39
N GLN A 7 0.71 -0.76 -3.96
CA GLN A 7 0.35 0.04 -2.79
C GLN A 7 -1.00 -0.39 -2.20
N PRO A 8 -1.21 -0.19 -0.90
CA PRO A 8 -2.53 -0.33 -0.31
C PRO A 8 -3.50 0.67 -0.93
N ARG A 9 -4.77 0.28 -0.99
CA ARG A 9 -5.85 1.21 -1.36
C ARG A 9 -6.18 2.04 -0.13
N GLN A 10 -6.18 3.35 -0.28
CA GLN A 10 -6.63 4.29 0.75
C GLN A 10 -8.15 4.47 0.65
N PRO A 11 -8.93 4.10 1.69
CA PRO A 11 -10.35 4.41 1.73
C PRO A 11 -10.56 5.94 1.69
N CYS A 12 -11.54 6.40 0.91
CA CYS A 12 -11.82 7.83 0.73
C CYS A 12 -13.28 8.17 1.03
N PHE A 13 -13.58 9.47 1.18
CA PHE A 13 -14.91 9.96 1.57
C PHE A 13 -16.03 9.54 0.60
N LYS A 14 -15.72 9.37 -0.70
CA LYS A 14 -16.71 8.94 -1.70
C LYS A 14 -17.30 7.56 -1.36
N LEU A 15 -16.51 6.70 -0.71
CA LEU A 15 -16.99 5.40 -0.24
C LEU A 15 -18.00 5.59 0.91
N ALA A 16 -17.73 6.47 1.86
CA ALA A 16 -18.67 6.79 2.94
C ALA A 16 -20.00 7.32 2.39
N LEU A 17 -19.95 8.22 1.40
CA LEU A 17 -21.15 8.74 0.73
C LEU A 17 -21.95 7.64 0.03
N ARG A 18 -21.28 6.76 -0.74
CA ARG A 18 -21.94 5.67 -1.47
C ARG A 18 -22.70 4.70 -0.56
N PHE A 19 -22.18 4.47 0.65
CA PHE A 19 -22.75 3.51 1.60
C PHE A 19 -23.46 4.19 2.78
N GLU A 20 -23.66 5.52 2.72
CA GLU A 20 -24.28 6.33 3.78
C GLU A 20 -23.69 6.05 5.17
N ASN A 21 -22.37 5.81 5.23
CA ASN A 21 -21.68 5.36 6.43
C ASN A 21 -20.32 6.06 6.62
N ASN A 22 -20.32 7.11 7.43
CA ASN A 22 -19.13 7.90 7.76
C ASN A 22 -18.07 7.12 8.55
N ARG A 23 -18.42 5.99 9.18
CA ARG A 23 -17.48 5.15 9.93
C ARG A 23 -16.75 4.15 9.03
N LEU A 24 -17.25 3.91 7.82
CA LEU A 24 -16.74 2.88 6.91
C LEU A 24 -15.25 3.07 6.55
N PRO A 25 -14.76 4.27 6.15
CA PRO A 25 -13.35 4.44 5.81
C PRO A 25 -12.42 4.11 6.98
N LYS A 26 -12.74 4.61 8.18
CA LYS A 26 -11.96 4.35 9.40
C LYS A 26 -11.97 2.87 9.78
N ALA A 27 -13.10 2.18 9.60
CA ALA A 27 -13.20 0.76 9.86
C ALA A 27 -12.32 -0.07 8.91
N MET A 28 -12.27 0.28 7.62
CA MET A 28 -11.43 -0.39 6.62
C MET A 28 -9.93 -0.22 6.88
N VAL A 29 -9.52 0.96 7.37
CA VAL A 29 -8.12 1.18 7.80
C VAL A 29 -7.84 0.31 9.01
N ARG A 30 -8.64 0.43 10.07
CA ARG A 30 -8.43 -0.27 11.35
C ARG A 30 -8.37 -1.80 11.22
N ASN A 31 -9.10 -2.40 10.28
CA ASN A 31 -9.14 -3.85 10.10
C ASN A 31 -8.25 -4.36 8.96
N GLY A 32 -7.50 -3.50 8.28
CA GLY A 32 -6.66 -3.87 7.14
C GLY A 32 -7.41 -4.27 5.86
N ARG A 33 -8.75 -4.18 5.83
CA ARG A 33 -9.58 -4.64 4.70
C ARG A 33 -9.83 -3.54 3.69
N SER A 34 -8.77 -2.85 3.28
CA SER A 34 -8.88 -1.76 2.28
C SER A 34 -8.61 -2.21 0.85
N GLY A 35 -7.93 -3.35 0.67
CA GLY A 35 -7.46 -3.84 -0.62
C GLY A 35 -6.18 -3.14 -1.09
N TRP A 36 -5.81 -3.32 -2.36
CA TRP A 36 -4.58 -2.77 -2.94
C TRP A 36 -4.76 -2.41 -4.41
N TYR A 37 -3.78 -1.68 -4.94
CA TYR A 37 -3.65 -1.38 -6.36
C TYR A 37 -2.58 -2.26 -7.03
N TYR A 38 -2.80 -2.52 -8.31
CA TYR A 38 -1.81 -3.10 -9.21
C TYR A 38 -1.22 -2.02 -10.12
N ARG A 39 0.08 -2.10 -10.38
CA ARG A 39 0.66 -1.49 -11.58
C ARG A 39 0.71 -2.53 -12.70
N VAL A 40 0.57 -2.07 -13.94
CA VAL A 40 0.69 -2.92 -15.13
C VAL A 40 2.16 -3.01 -15.51
N LEU A 41 2.73 -4.22 -15.43
CA LEU A 41 4.10 -4.48 -15.90
C LEU A 41 4.10 -4.83 -17.38
N SER A 42 3.07 -5.55 -17.83
CA SER A 42 2.89 -5.92 -19.23
C SER A 42 1.39 -5.91 -19.55
N PRO A 43 0.93 -5.05 -20.48
CA PRO A 43 -0.45 -5.01 -20.92
C PRO A 43 -0.92 -6.36 -21.49
N GLY A 44 -2.23 -6.54 -21.53
CA GLY A 44 -2.86 -7.69 -22.17
C GLY A 44 -4.35 -7.74 -21.84
N THR A 45 -5.04 -8.72 -22.41
CA THR A 45 -6.47 -8.95 -22.16
C THR A 45 -6.66 -9.83 -20.93
N LEU A 46 -7.69 -9.52 -20.14
CA LEU A 46 -8.17 -10.31 -19.01
C LEU A 46 -9.69 -10.47 -19.14
N ARG A 47 -10.23 -11.57 -18.63
CA ARG A 47 -11.67 -11.88 -18.61
C ARG A 47 -12.09 -12.34 -17.22
N ALA A 48 -13.37 -12.17 -16.91
CA ALA A 48 -13.92 -12.72 -15.67
C ALA A 48 -13.79 -14.26 -15.70
N GLY A 49 -13.30 -14.83 -14.59
CA GLY A 49 -13.02 -16.27 -14.49
C GLY A 49 -11.57 -16.65 -14.81
N ASP A 50 -10.75 -15.74 -15.34
CA ASP A 50 -9.31 -16.00 -15.50
C ASP A 50 -8.65 -16.25 -14.14
N ALA A 51 -7.73 -17.22 -14.09
CA ALA A 51 -6.97 -17.51 -12.88
C ALA A 51 -5.95 -16.40 -12.57
N VAL A 52 -5.80 -16.07 -11.29
CA VAL A 52 -4.72 -15.22 -10.79
C VAL A 52 -3.63 -16.12 -10.22
N GLN A 53 -2.44 -16.07 -10.81
CA GLN A 53 -1.28 -16.85 -10.37
C GLN A 53 -0.21 -15.94 -9.78
N LEU A 54 0.30 -16.31 -8.61
CA LEU A 54 1.46 -15.66 -8.02
C LEU A 54 2.72 -16.18 -8.71
N LEU A 55 3.36 -15.32 -9.51
CA LEU A 55 4.59 -15.66 -10.22
C LEU A 55 5.83 -15.40 -9.38
N GLU A 56 5.84 -14.28 -8.67
CA GLU A 56 7.00 -13.78 -7.94
C GLU A 56 6.59 -13.19 -6.59
N ARG A 57 7.42 -13.38 -5.57
CA ARG A 57 7.29 -12.76 -4.25
C ARG A 57 8.66 -12.21 -3.82
N PRO A 58 9.11 -11.09 -4.42
CA PRO A 58 10.46 -10.57 -4.21
C PRO A 58 10.72 -10.10 -2.77
N LEU A 59 9.66 -9.74 -2.04
CA LEU A 59 9.72 -9.37 -0.63
C LEU A 59 8.81 -10.30 0.19
N PRO A 60 9.26 -11.51 0.55
CA PRO A 60 8.41 -12.50 1.21
C PRO A 60 7.92 -12.07 2.59
N ASP A 61 8.77 -11.38 3.35
CA ASP A 61 8.51 -10.99 4.73
C ASP A 61 8.14 -9.50 4.86
N PHE A 62 7.78 -8.85 3.75
CA PHE A 62 7.43 -7.44 3.80
C PHE A 62 6.02 -7.25 4.36
N PRO A 63 5.86 -6.48 5.46
CA PRO A 63 4.59 -6.33 6.15
C PRO A 63 3.68 -5.36 5.39
N PHE A 64 3.02 -5.85 4.34
CA PHE A 64 2.20 -5.00 3.46
C PHE A 64 1.03 -4.34 4.20
N ASN A 65 0.50 -4.96 5.26
CA ASN A 65 -0.50 -4.36 6.15
C ASN A 65 0.04 -3.11 6.86
N GLU A 66 1.31 -3.11 7.29
CA GLU A 66 1.93 -1.95 7.95
C GLU A 66 2.06 -0.75 6.99
N LEU A 67 2.09 -0.95 5.67
CA LEU A 67 2.01 0.17 4.71
C LEU A 67 0.68 0.92 4.80
N LEU A 68 -0.42 0.23 5.13
CA LEU A 68 -1.69 0.90 5.33
C LEU A 68 -1.63 1.74 6.61
N ASP A 69 -1.12 1.17 7.69
CA ASP A 69 -0.97 1.89 8.96
C ASP A 69 -0.04 3.09 8.82
N PHE A 70 1.08 2.94 8.10
CA PHE A 70 2.02 4.02 7.76
C PHE A 70 1.36 5.24 7.13
N LEU A 71 0.31 5.02 6.33
CA LEU A 71 -0.40 6.10 5.65
C LEU A 71 -1.33 6.90 6.57
N TYR A 72 -1.73 6.32 7.71
CA TYR A 72 -2.74 6.90 8.61
C TYR A 72 -2.24 7.14 10.04
N THR A 73 -1.11 6.55 10.42
CA THR A 73 -0.51 6.67 11.75
C THR A 73 0.95 7.11 11.62
N ARG A 74 1.42 7.88 12.61
CA ARG A 74 2.85 8.18 12.76
C ARG A 74 3.43 7.14 13.72
N GLY A 75 4.69 6.72 13.51
CA GLY A 75 5.45 6.00 14.54
C GLY A 75 5.93 4.58 14.24
N LEU A 76 5.93 4.12 12.98
CA LEU A 76 6.58 2.84 12.64
C LEU A 76 8.09 2.92 12.82
N ASP A 77 8.79 1.86 13.24
CA ASP A 77 10.23 1.90 13.53
C ASP A 77 11.12 2.29 12.33
N ASP A 78 12.40 2.58 12.60
CA ASP A 78 13.32 3.03 11.54
C ASP A 78 13.60 1.93 10.51
N ASP A 79 13.57 0.66 10.92
CA ASP A 79 13.77 -0.50 10.04
C ASP A 79 12.66 -0.60 8.99
N PHE A 80 11.40 -0.45 9.39
CA PHE A 80 10.27 -0.41 8.48
C PHE A 80 10.42 0.76 7.51
N LEU A 81 10.75 1.95 8.01
CA LEU A 81 10.90 3.13 7.17
C LEU A 81 12.06 2.96 6.17
N GLU A 82 13.16 2.33 6.55
CA GLU A 82 14.28 2.00 5.64
C GLU A 82 13.80 1.04 4.53
N ARG A 83 13.10 -0.03 4.89
CA ARG A 83 12.56 -0.99 3.89
C ARG A 83 11.64 -0.29 2.89
N VAL A 84 10.77 0.62 3.34
CA VAL A 84 9.89 1.39 2.47
C VAL A 84 10.66 2.40 1.61
N ALA A 85 11.68 3.05 2.17
CA ALA A 85 12.46 4.08 1.49
C ALA A 85 13.37 3.51 0.38
N SER A 86 13.91 2.31 0.58
CA SER A 86 14.93 1.69 -0.28
C SER A 86 14.36 0.82 -1.41
N THR A 87 13.21 0.17 -1.21
CA THR A 87 12.63 -0.71 -2.24
C THR A 87 12.13 0.10 -3.45
N ASP A 88 12.42 -0.31 -4.67
CA ASP A 88 11.89 0.28 -5.90
C ASP A 88 10.50 -0.26 -6.29
N LEU A 89 10.07 -1.33 -5.62
CA LEU A 89 8.78 -1.98 -5.84
C LEU A 89 7.59 -1.13 -5.40
N LEU A 90 7.81 -0.17 -4.49
CA LEU A 90 6.78 0.77 -4.03
C LEU A 90 6.75 2.07 -4.86
N PRO A 91 5.58 2.69 -5.05
CA PRO A 91 5.42 4.00 -5.66
C PRO A 91 6.29 5.09 -5.04
N SER A 92 6.81 5.99 -5.87
CA SER A 92 7.78 7.01 -5.45
C SER A 92 7.26 7.95 -4.36
N ASN A 93 5.96 8.19 -4.27
CA ASN A 93 5.35 8.99 -3.20
C ASN A 93 5.44 8.30 -1.84
N LEU A 94 5.25 6.97 -1.75
CA LEU A 94 5.42 6.22 -0.49
C LEU A 94 6.88 6.23 -0.05
N ARG A 95 7.80 5.99 -0.98
CA ARG A 95 9.24 6.00 -0.73
C ARG A 95 9.70 7.36 -0.21
N ARG A 96 9.29 8.45 -0.88
CA ARG A 96 9.56 9.83 -0.44
C ARG A 96 8.94 10.16 0.91
N HIS A 97 7.75 9.63 1.21
CA HIS A 97 7.14 9.79 2.53
C HIS A 97 8.02 9.16 3.62
N ALA A 98 8.42 7.90 3.45
CA ALA A 98 9.29 7.22 4.41
C ALA A 98 10.64 7.94 4.58
N GLN A 99 11.26 8.39 3.48
CA GLN A 99 12.50 9.17 3.53
C GLN A 99 12.37 10.46 4.35
N ARG A 100 11.24 11.17 4.25
CA ARG A 100 11.00 12.38 5.05
C ARG A 100 10.83 12.06 6.52
N GLU A 101 10.07 11.02 6.85
CA GLU A 101 9.85 10.59 8.24
C GLU A 101 11.17 10.16 8.91
N ARG A 102 12.06 9.47 8.19
CA ARG A 102 13.40 9.10 8.70
C ARG A 102 14.28 10.31 8.96
N LYS A 103 14.35 11.24 7.99
CA LYS A 103 15.11 12.49 8.16
C LYS A 103 14.61 13.30 9.36
N ALA A 104 13.29 13.33 9.58
CA ALA A 104 12.70 14.01 10.73
C ALA A 104 13.09 13.37 12.07
N ARG A 105 13.42 12.07 12.10
CA ARG A 105 13.83 11.36 13.32
C ARG A 105 15.31 11.50 13.64
N HIS A 106 16.14 11.47 12.61
CA HIS A 106 17.59 11.48 12.77
C HIS A 106 18.19 12.89 12.73
N GLY A 107 17.37 13.92 12.50
CA GLY A 107 17.83 15.31 12.39
C GLY A 107 18.72 15.55 11.17
N PRO A 108 19.09 16.82 10.89
CA PRO A 108 20.25 17.12 10.05
C PRO A 108 21.56 16.63 10.70
#